data_AF-A0A3P8FT02-F1
#
_entry.id   AF-A0A3P8FT02-F1
#
_cell.length_a   1.000
_cell.length_b   1.000
_cell.length_c   1.000
_cell.angle_alpha   90.00
_cell.angle_beta   90.00
_cell.angle_gamma   90.00
#
_symmetry.space_group_name_H-M   'P 1'
#
loop_
_entity.id
_entity.type
_entity.pdbx_description
1 polymer ?
#
loop_
_entity_poly.entity_id
_entity_poly.type
_entity_poly.pdbx_seq_one_letter_code
_entity_poly.pdbx_strand_id
1 'polypeptide(L)'
;MVVFLLTPFLSFPIQIDHDNNHDVNREADLLNFGNPGTVYNEVQSKPNGSSSLLVDIMGNGLASPDMNNLLHASGDQYINHKEFTNFLTRHNAILYENSLIRIGIRMESCGQFCRLGVFYGNKSPHPFTVFCSQVTCPDAMDVNELAKAISIELQPGPDRIEAGTQVQQTLNVECLRPFTEIVKLDVSYLCEDSKQRYALMLPVTLNKFLQPAEMDQATFFSRWKLLSQ
;
A
#
# COMPACT_ATOMS: atom_id res chain seq x y z
N MET A 1 8.63 11.02 -21.60
CA MET A 1 9.70 11.12 -20.58
C MET A 1 10.03 9.71 -20.12
N VAL A 2 11.09 9.10 -20.67
CA VAL A 2 11.51 7.74 -20.27
C VAL A 2 12.35 7.88 -19.01
N VAL A 3 11.79 7.48 -17.86
CA VAL A 3 12.52 7.48 -16.59
C VAL A 3 13.41 6.24 -16.57
N PHE A 4 14.68 6.41 -16.94
CA PHE A 4 15.72 5.43 -16.64
C PHE A 4 16.18 5.65 -15.20
N LEU A 5 15.86 4.73 -14.29
CA LEU A 5 16.48 4.70 -12.97
C LEU A 5 17.89 4.12 -13.13
N LEU A 6 18.88 4.99 -13.25
CA LEU A 6 20.28 4.63 -13.10
C LEU A 6 20.54 4.41 -11.61
N THR A 7 20.60 3.16 -11.17
CA THR A 7 21.26 2.82 -9.90
C THR A 7 22.77 2.88 -10.11
N PRO A 8 23.54 3.61 -9.28
CA PRO A 8 24.99 3.59 -9.38
C PRO A 8 25.52 2.24 -8.89
N PHE A 9 26.28 1.57 -9.75
CA PHE A 9 27.08 0.39 -9.39
C PHE A 9 28.15 0.80 -8.37
N LEU A 10 27.95 0.46 -7.10
CA LEU A 10 29.06 0.24 -6.17
C LEU A 10 29.45 -1.22 -6.30
N SER A 11 30.60 -1.47 -6.92
CA SER A 11 31.18 -2.80 -7.04
C SER A 11 31.73 -3.24 -5.68
N PHE A 12 31.07 -4.21 -5.04
CA PHE A 12 31.65 -5.04 -4.00
C PHE A 12 31.82 -6.46 -4.56
N PRO A 13 32.90 -7.19 -4.19
CA PRO A 13 33.16 -8.53 -4.70
C PRO A 13 32.10 -9.50 -4.16
N ILE A 14 31.47 -10.24 -5.07
CA ILE A 14 30.52 -11.32 -4.75
C ILE A 14 31.33 -12.54 -4.33
N GLN A 15 31.26 -12.89 -3.06
CA GLN A 15 31.48 -14.25 -2.60
C GLN A 15 30.15 -14.99 -2.78
N ILE A 16 30.15 -16.03 -3.62
CA ILE A 16 28.96 -16.80 -3.96
C ILE A 16 28.62 -17.67 -2.75
N ASP A 17 27.70 -17.21 -1.90
CA ASP A 17 26.97 -18.08 -1.00
C ASP A 17 25.62 -18.45 -1.64
N HIS A 18 25.41 -19.75 -1.73
CA HIS A 18 24.28 -20.40 -2.36
C HIS A 18 23.13 -20.44 -1.34
N ASP A 19 22.37 -19.36 -1.19
CA ASP A 19 21.05 -19.37 -0.55
C ASP A 19 20.40 -17.98 -0.67
N ASN A 20 19.37 -17.80 -1.50
CA ASN A 20 18.53 -16.61 -1.39
C ASN A 20 17.13 -16.78 -1.98
N ASN A 21 16.25 -17.36 -1.16
CA ASN A 21 14.80 -17.18 -1.24
C ASN A 21 14.27 -16.41 0.00
N HIS A 22 15.15 -15.69 0.74
CA HIS A 22 14.85 -15.24 2.10
C HIS A 22 14.57 -13.73 2.24
N ASP A 23 15.04 -12.88 1.33
CA ASP A 23 14.98 -11.42 1.52
C ASP A 23 13.60 -10.78 1.25
N VAL A 24 12.78 -11.35 0.35
CA VAL A 24 11.41 -10.84 0.09
C VAL A 24 10.49 -11.01 1.32
N ASN A 25 10.79 -11.97 2.20
CA ASN A 25 9.99 -12.22 3.39
C ASN A 25 10.39 -11.34 4.59
N ARG A 26 11.63 -10.81 4.66
CA ARG A 26 12.07 -10.00 5.82
C ARG A 26 11.31 -8.69 5.95
N GLU A 27 11.03 -8.01 4.85
CA GLU A 27 10.20 -6.80 4.87
C GLU A 27 8.75 -7.11 5.24
N ALA A 28 8.22 -8.26 4.80
CA ALA A 28 6.88 -8.70 5.15
C ALA A 28 6.75 -9.04 6.65
N ASP A 29 7.80 -9.61 7.24
CA ASP A 29 7.92 -9.90 8.68
C ASP A 29 8.01 -8.62 9.50
N LEU A 30 8.74 -7.60 9.04
CA LEU A 30 8.81 -6.29 9.70
C LEU A 30 7.47 -5.53 9.68
N LEU A 31 6.65 -5.75 8.65
CA LEU A 31 5.32 -5.16 8.53
C LEU A 31 4.23 -6.05 9.18
N ASN A 32 4.62 -7.16 9.80
CA ASN A 32 3.76 -8.12 10.50
C ASN A 32 2.58 -8.60 9.62
N PHE A 33 2.86 -8.94 8.36
CA PHE A 33 1.84 -9.48 7.43
C PHE A 33 1.62 -11.00 7.58
N GLY A 34 2.43 -11.69 8.39
CA GLY A 34 2.33 -13.13 8.60
C GLY A 34 2.10 -13.46 10.07
N ASN A 35 0.88 -13.85 10.43
CA ASN A 35 0.51 -15.12 11.08
C ASN A 35 -0.84 -14.95 11.83
N PRO A 36 -1.88 -15.74 11.55
CA PRO A 36 -3.06 -15.83 12.41
C PRO A 36 -2.72 -16.73 13.61
N GLY A 37 -2.23 -16.14 14.69
CA GLY A 37 -1.81 -16.89 15.88
C GLY A 37 -1.83 -16.04 17.14
N THR A 38 -2.76 -16.36 18.03
CA THR A 38 -2.90 -15.89 19.41
C THR A 38 -1.60 -15.83 20.19
N VAL A 39 -1.32 -14.67 20.80
CA VAL A 39 -0.55 -14.58 22.05
C VAL A 39 -1.22 -13.54 22.95
N TYR A 40 -2.09 -14.01 23.84
CA TYR A 40 -2.32 -13.31 25.11
C TYR A 40 -1.21 -13.76 26.05
N ASN A 41 -0.39 -12.84 26.54
CA ASN A 41 0.48 -13.10 27.68
C ASN A 41 0.12 -12.18 28.83
N GLU A 42 0.17 -12.80 30.00
CA GLU A 42 -0.44 -12.42 31.26
C GLU A 42 0.05 -11.11 31.86
N VAL A 43 -0.84 -10.52 32.64
CA VAL A 43 -0.61 -9.37 33.53
C VAL A 43 0.36 -9.78 34.65
N GLN A 44 1.49 -9.09 34.77
CA GLN A 44 2.22 -8.98 36.04
C GLN A 44 2.55 -7.51 36.36
N SER A 45 2.02 -7.07 37.51
CA SER A 45 2.29 -5.83 38.26
C SER A 45 3.78 -5.73 38.70
N LYS A 46 4.43 -4.56 38.88
CA LYS A 46 4.18 -3.45 39.85
C LYS A 46 5.36 -2.40 39.72
N PRO A 47 5.56 -1.37 40.59
CA PRO A 47 5.33 0.05 40.28
C PRO A 47 6.57 1.01 40.41
N ASN A 48 6.29 2.31 40.23
CA ASN A 48 6.99 3.53 40.73
C ASN A 48 8.04 4.22 39.85
N GLY A 49 7.89 5.55 39.72
CA GLY A 49 8.95 6.48 39.30
C GLY A 49 8.42 7.80 38.75
N SER A 50 8.25 8.79 39.62
CA SER A 50 7.79 10.17 39.39
C SER A 50 8.73 11.07 38.58
N SER A 51 8.18 11.93 37.70
CA SER A 51 8.61 13.33 37.48
C SER A 51 7.62 14.05 36.56
N SER A 52 6.67 14.81 37.10
CA SER A 52 6.68 16.28 37.14
C SER A 52 6.72 16.96 35.76
N LEU A 53 5.55 17.34 35.25
CA LEU A 53 5.42 18.52 34.39
C LEU A 53 4.30 19.40 34.94
N LEU A 54 4.72 20.58 35.39
CA LEU A 54 3.90 21.62 35.97
C LEU A 54 2.99 22.20 34.89
N VAL A 55 1.74 22.36 35.27
CA VAL A 55 0.67 23.02 34.55
C VAL A 55 0.91 24.53 34.63
N ASP A 56 1.13 25.19 33.48
CA ASP A 56 0.93 26.64 33.38
C ASP A 56 -0.37 26.94 32.64
N ILE A 57 -1.33 27.38 33.45
CA ILE A 57 -2.59 28.02 33.09
C ILE A 57 -2.26 29.48 32.74
N MET A 58 -2.48 29.90 31.50
CA MET A 58 -2.91 31.25 31.14
C MET A 58 -3.17 31.35 29.63
N GLY A 59 -4.40 31.71 29.23
CA GLY A 59 -4.65 32.22 27.87
C GLY A 59 -5.89 31.73 27.11
N ASN A 60 -7.03 31.65 27.80
CA ASN A 60 -8.41 31.70 27.28
C ASN A 60 -8.61 31.89 25.75
N GLY A 61 -9.03 30.83 25.07
CA GLY A 61 -9.63 30.85 23.73
C GLY A 61 -10.44 29.57 23.52
N LEU A 62 -11.77 29.71 23.56
CA LEU A 62 -12.74 28.62 23.48
C LEU A 62 -12.53 27.76 22.21
N ALA A 63 -12.02 26.55 22.38
CA ALA A 63 -12.14 25.48 21.40
C ALA A 63 -12.21 24.14 22.13
N SER A 64 -13.41 23.57 22.19
CA SER A 64 -13.65 22.18 22.56
C SER A 64 -12.85 21.25 21.63
N PRO A 65 -12.06 20.30 22.15
CA PRO A 65 -11.57 19.19 21.34
C PRO A 65 -12.69 18.14 21.28
N ASP A 66 -12.92 17.57 20.11
CA ASP A 66 -13.72 16.34 19.83
C ASP A 66 -14.84 16.57 18.81
N MET A 67 -14.44 16.77 17.54
CA MET A 67 -15.24 16.45 16.34
C MET A 67 -14.49 16.87 15.07
N ASN A 68 -13.34 16.24 14.78
CA ASN A 68 -12.62 16.55 13.53
C ASN A 68 -12.15 15.31 12.77
N ASN A 69 -12.88 14.20 12.86
CA ASN A 69 -12.58 13.05 12.01
C ASN A 69 -13.79 12.33 11.41
N LEU A 70 -14.94 12.99 11.28
CA LEU A 70 -16.16 12.35 10.77
C LEU A 70 -16.76 12.98 9.51
N LEU A 71 -16.05 13.87 8.82
CA LEU A 71 -16.51 14.42 7.54
C LEU A 71 -15.31 14.69 6.60
N HIS A 72 -14.95 13.70 5.79
CA HIS A 72 -14.30 13.91 4.48
C HIS A 72 -15.17 13.24 3.41
N ALA A 73 -16.30 13.88 3.14
CA ALA A 73 -17.17 13.58 2.02
C ALA A 73 -17.32 14.85 1.18
N SER A 74 -16.25 15.18 0.44
CA SER A 74 -16.30 16.09 -0.71
C SER A 74 -15.00 15.98 -1.52
N GLY A 75 -15.07 15.43 -2.73
CA GLY A 75 -13.97 15.35 -3.70
C GLY A 75 -13.14 14.07 -3.60
N ASP A 76 -12.59 13.63 -4.73
CA ASP A 76 -11.73 12.45 -4.93
C ASP A 76 -10.39 12.49 -4.17
N GLN A 77 -10.44 12.80 -2.88
CA GLN A 77 -9.25 12.93 -2.05
C GLN A 77 -8.91 11.59 -1.41
N TYR A 78 -7.90 10.93 -1.99
CA TYR A 78 -7.34 9.71 -1.44
C TYR A 78 -6.67 9.99 -0.09
N ILE A 79 -6.95 9.16 0.91
CA ILE A 79 -6.45 9.39 2.28
C ILE A 79 -4.93 9.23 2.39
N ASN A 80 -4.31 8.47 1.48
CA ASN A 80 -2.86 8.21 1.45
C ASN A 80 -2.11 9.03 0.37
N HIS A 81 -2.68 10.15 -0.10
CA HIS A 81 -2.09 10.95 -1.18
C HIS A 81 -0.66 11.44 -0.86
N LYS A 82 -0.37 11.78 0.41
CA LYS A 82 0.95 12.31 0.82
C LYS A 82 2.02 11.21 0.87
N GLU A 83 1.62 10.01 1.27
CA GLU A 83 2.48 8.86 1.47
C GLU A 83 2.67 8.06 0.16
N PHE A 84 1.79 8.25 -0.83
CA PHE A 84 1.75 7.47 -2.06
C PHE A 84 3.12 7.35 -2.75
N THR A 85 3.86 8.46 -2.86
CA THR A 85 5.18 8.49 -3.50
C THR A 85 6.18 7.55 -2.80
N ASN A 86 6.07 7.39 -1.48
CA ASN A 86 6.94 6.50 -0.70
C ASN A 86 6.69 5.02 -1.01
N PHE A 87 5.52 4.68 -1.57
CA PHE A 87 5.14 3.31 -1.92
C PHE A 87 5.60 2.92 -3.34
N LEU A 88 5.92 3.88 -4.22
CA LEU A 88 6.26 3.60 -5.62
C LEU A 88 7.50 2.70 -5.78
N THR A 89 8.45 2.81 -4.86
CA THR A 89 9.68 2.01 -4.85
C THR A 89 9.58 0.74 -4.01
N ARG A 90 8.47 0.53 -3.29
CA ARG A 90 8.30 -0.61 -2.37
C ARG A 90 7.38 -1.66 -2.96
N HIS A 91 7.65 -2.93 -2.66
CA HIS A 91 6.77 -4.05 -2.99
C HIS A 91 5.81 -4.36 -1.84
N ASN A 92 6.23 -4.06 -0.61
CA ASN A 92 5.45 -4.27 0.61
C ASN A 92 5.24 -2.93 1.32
N ALA A 93 4.02 -2.62 1.73
CA ALA A 93 3.72 -1.37 2.41
C ALA A 93 2.43 -1.43 3.23
N ILE A 94 2.39 -0.70 4.34
CA ILE A 94 1.12 -0.32 4.99
C ILE A 94 0.63 0.95 4.27
N LEU A 95 -0.48 0.82 3.54
CA LEU A 95 -1.05 1.94 2.79
C LEU A 95 -1.83 2.90 3.69
N TYR A 96 -2.46 2.35 4.73
CA TYR A 96 -3.24 3.11 5.68
C TYR A 96 -3.37 2.36 7.01
N GLU A 97 -3.32 3.10 8.11
CA GLU A 97 -3.56 2.55 9.42
C GLU A 97 -4.20 3.60 10.33
N ASN A 98 -5.24 3.19 11.06
CA ASN A 98 -5.82 3.95 12.16
C ASN A 98 -6.05 3.04 13.37
N SER A 99 -6.89 3.46 14.32
CA SER A 99 -7.23 2.66 15.51
C SER A 99 -8.06 1.41 15.20
N LEU A 100 -8.84 1.41 14.10
CA LEU A 100 -9.76 0.33 13.75
C LEU A 100 -9.16 -0.64 12.73
N ILE A 101 -8.59 -0.13 11.63
CA ILE A 101 -8.15 -0.94 10.50
C ILE A 101 -6.70 -0.64 10.13
N ARG A 102 -6.00 -1.68 9.68
CA ARG A 102 -4.74 -1.59 8.95
C ARG A 102 -4.93 -2.17 7.56
N ILE A 103 -4.61 -1.40 6.53
CA ILE A 103 -4.64 -1.82 5.13
C ILE A 103 -3.21 -1.82 4.61
N GLY A 104 -2.73 -2.98 4.21
CA GLY A 104 -1.40 -3.13 3.63
C GLY A 104 -1.39 -3.95 2.35
N ILE A 105 -0.24 -3.97 1.69
CA ILE A 105 -0.04 -4.66 0.42
C ILE A 105 1.27 -5.45 0.42
N ARG A 106 1.26 -6.53 -0.35
CA ARG A 106 2.44 -7.24 -0.87
C ARG A 106 2.28 -7.37 -2.38
N MET A 107 3.30 -7.01 -3.14
CA MET A 107 3.24 -6.94 -4.60
C MET A 107 4.38 -7.73 -5.22
N GLU A 108 4.04 -8.58 -6.18
CA GLU A 108 4.99 -9.32 -7.01
C GLU A 108 4.70 -9.02 -8.47
N SER A 109 5.71 -8.57 -9.23
CA SER A 109 5.56 -8.28 -10.65
C SER A 109 6.54 -9.09 -11.51
N CYS A 110 6.05 -9.58 -12.65
CA CYS A 110 6.81 -10.35 -13.61
C CYS A 110 6.40 -9.95 -15.02
N GLY A 111 7.27 -9.20 -15.71
CA GLY A 111 6.96 -8.61 -17.01
C GLY A 111 5.72 -7.71 -16.91
N GLN A 112 4.71 -8.01 -17.73
CA GLN A 112 3.46 -7.24 -17.76
C GLN A 112 2.45 -7.63 -16.67
N PHE A 113 2.72 -8.67 -15.88
CA PHE A 113 1.80 -9.14 -14.84
C PHE A 113 2.23 -8.65 -13.46
N CYS A 114 1.26 -8.31 -12.63
CA CYS A 114 1.47 -7.91 -11.25
C CYS A 114 0.37 -8.51 -10.37
N ARG A 115 0.78 -9.22 -9.32
CA ARG A 115 -0.11 -9.80 -8.31
C ARG A 115 0.07 -9.05 -7.01
N LEU A 116 -1.02 -8.48 -6.50
CA LEU A 116 -1.06 -7.80 -5.21
C LEU A 116 -1.86 -8.66 -4.22
N GLY A 117 -1.28 -8.97 -3.07
CA GLY A 117 -2.02 -9.33 -1.88
C GLY A 117 -2.40 -8.06 -1.12
N VAL A 118 -3.69 -7.78 -1.00
CA VAL A 118 -4.22 -6.69 -0.17
C VAL A 118 -4.63 -7.28 1.17
N PHE A 119 -4.07 -6.77 2.26
CA PHE A 119 -4.30 -7.26 3.61
C PHE A 119 -5.17 -6.28 4.39
N TYR A 120 -6.27 -6.77 4.93
CA TYR A 120 -7.17 -6.02 5.80
C TYR A 120 -7.06 -6.58 7.21
N GLY A 121 -6.39 -5.84 8.10
CA GLY A 121 -6.25 -6.18 9.52
C GLY A 121 -7.28 -5.43 10.35
N ASN A 122 -8.18 -6.17 11.01
CA ASN A 122 -9.11 -5.61 11.99
C ASN A 122 -8.40 -5.48 13.34
N LYS A 123 -8.12 -4.26 13.77
CA LYS A 123 -7.53 -3.93 15.07
C LYS A 123 -8.57 -3.64 16.15
N SER A 124 -9.85 -3.58 15.77
CA SER A 124 -10.94 -3.33 16.70
C SER A 124 -11.34 -4.61 17.45
N PRO A 125 -11.98 -4.48 18.63
CA PRO A 125 -12.52 -5.63 19.37
C PRO A 125 -13.83 -6.16 18.78
N HIS A 126 -14.34 -5.57 17.69
CA HIS A 126 -15.62 -5.92 17.07
C HIS A 126 -15.41 -6.39 15.62
N PRO A 127 -16.27 -7.28 15.09
CA PRO A 127 -16.18 -7.68 13.70
C PRO A 127 -16.53 -6.53 12.75
N PHE A 128 -15.86 -6.49 11.60
CA PHE A 128 -16.30 -5.68 10.47
C PHE A 128 -17.34 -6.47 9.68
N THR A 129 -18.52 -5.89 9.50
CA THR A 129 -19.62 -6.51 8.75
C THR A 129 -19.96 -5.68 7.52
N VAL A 130 -20.63 -6.29 6.53
CA VAL A 130 -20.90 -5.64 5.24
C VAL A 130 -19.60 -5.09 4.64
N PHE A 131 -18.52 -5.87 4.78
CA PHE A 131 -17.22 -5.48 4.27
C PHE A 131 -17.28 -5.53 2.75
N CYS A 132 -16.88 -4.45 2.11
CA CYS A 132 -16.84 -4.34 0.66
C CYS A 132 -15.54 -3.66 0.25
N SER A 133 -14.90 -4.23 -0.76
CA SER A 133 -13.72 -3.67 -1.41
C SER A 133 -13.96 -3.62 -2.91
N GLN A 134 -13.54 -2.53 -3.54
CA GLN A 134 -13.64 -2.34 -4.99
C GLN A 134 -12.37 -1.69 -5.49
N VAL A 135 -11.89 -2.15 -6.65
CA VAL A 135 -10.74 -1.55 -7.32
C VAL A 135 -11.19 -0.98 -8.64
N THR A 136 -10.85 0.28 -8.87
CA THR A 136 -11.16 1.01 -10.10
C THR A 136 -9.90 1.71 -10.62
N CYS A 137 -9.81 1.89 -11.93
CA CYS A 137 -8.79 2.72 -12.54
C CYS A 137 -9.53 3.65 -13.51
N PRO A 138 -9.89 4.87 -13.08
CA PRO A 138 -10.57 5.84 -13.93
C PRO A 138 -9.73 6.09 -15.19
N ASP A 139 -10.38 6.24 -16.34
CA ASP A 139 -9.76 6.66 -17.60
C ASP A 139 -8.69 5.72 -18.20
N ALA A 140 -8.58 4.46 -17.73
CA ALA A 140 -7.79 3.44 -18.41
C ALA A 140 -8.36 3.00 -19.77
N MET A 141 -9.48 3.57 -20.21
CA MET A 141 -10.06 3.41 -21.55
C MET A 141 -9.64 4.60 -22.41
N ASP A 142 -9.02 4.31 -23.54
CA ASP A 142 -8.74 5.30 -24.59
C ASP A 142 -10.04 5.98 -25.05
N VAL A 143 -9.94 7.20 -25.58
CA VAL A 143 -11.06 8.05 -26.05
C VAL A 143 -11.90 7.38 -27.16
N ASN A 144 -11.43 6.24 -27.67
CA ASN A 144 -12.06 5.42 -28.70
C ASN A 144 -12.64 4.08 -28.17
N GLU A 145 -12.82 3.91 -26.86
CA GLU A 145 -13.38 2.71 -26.16
C GLU A 145 -12.67 1.35 -26.42
N LEU A 146 -11.73 1.27 -27.37
CA LEU A 146 -11.25 -0.01 -27.91
C LEU A 146 -9.98 -0.56 -27.25
N ALA A 147 -9.29 0.21 -26.41
CA ALA A 147 -8.06 -0.27 -25.80
C ALA A 147 -7.98 0.10 -24.33
N LYS A 148 -8.09 -0.92 -23.47
CA LYS A 148 -7.83 -0.80 -22.03
C LYS A 148 -6.31 -0.76 -21.81
N ALA A 149 -5.76 0.21 -21.09
CA ALA A 149 -4.32 0.27 -20.81
C ALA A 149 -3.87 -0.74 -19.73
N ILE A 150 -4.79 -1.09 -18.82
CA ILE A 150 -4.53 -1.99 -17.69
C ILE A 150 -5.73 -2.92 -17.48
N SER A 151 -5.49 -4.22 -17.35
CA SER A 151 -6.50 -5.17 -16.87
C SER A 151 -6.40 -5.33 -15.37
N ILE A 152 -7.55 -5.40 -14.69
CA ILE A 152 -7.66 -5.42 -13.23
C ILE A 152 -8.71 -6.48 -12.90
N GLU A 153 -8.34 -7.45 -12.10
CA GLU A 153 -9.20 -8.52 -11.62
C GLU A 153 -9.01 -8.67 -10.11
N LEU A 154 -9.99 -8.17 -9.34
CA LEU A 154 -10.03 -8.33 -7.90
C LEU A 154 -10.77 -9.63 -7.57
N GLN A 155 -10.10 -10.55 -6.89
CA GLN A 155 -10.73 -11.78 -6.41
C GLN A 155 -11.82 -11.47 -5.37
N PRO A 156 -12.84 -12.33 -5.20
CA PRO A 156 -13.87 -12.14 -4.19
C PRO A 156 -13.26 -11.85 -2.81
N GLY A 157 -13.72 -10.76 -2.20
CA GLY A 157 -13.28 -10.33 -0.87
C GLY A 157 -14.11 -10.99 0.24
N PRO A 158 -13.73 -10.74 1.50
CA PRO A 158 -14.54 -11.15 2.65
C PRO A 158 -15.79 -10.28 2.76
N ASP A 159 -16.94 -10.85 3.11
CA ASP A 159 -18.13 -10.07 3.50
C ASP A 159 -18.06 -9.62 4.98
N ARG A 160 -17.17 -10.25 5.75
CA ARG A 160 -16.97 -10.03 7.18
C ARG A 160 -15.52 -10.31 7.59
N ILE A 161 -14.99 -9.53 8.52
CA ILE A 161 -13.64 -9.70 9.09
C ILE A 161 -13.75 -9.70 10.61
N GLU A 162 -13.41 -10.82 11.26
CA GLU A 162 -13.51 -10.96 12.72
C GLU A 162 -12.54 -10.05 13.48
N ALA A 163 -12.88 -9.74 14.72
CA ALA A 163 -12.06 -8.91 15.61
C ALA A 163 -10.63 -9.47 15.74
N GLY A 164 -9.61 -8.60 15.65
CA GLY A 164 -8.22 -9.00 15.78
C GLY A 164 -7.66 -9.85 14.63
N THR A 165 -8.45 -10.14 13.59
CA THR A 165 -8.01 -10.98 12.46
C THR A 165 -7.47 -10.16 11.29
N GLN A 166 -6.68 -10.83 10.46
CA GLN A 166 -6.21 -10.28 9.19
C GLN A 166 -6.58 -11.23 8.07
N VAL A 167 -7.09 -10.67 6.99
CA VAL A 167 -7.50 -11.41 5.78
C VAL A 167 -6.81 -10.83 4.56
N GLN A 168 -6.47 -11.71 3.61
CA GLN A 168 -5.83 -11.34 2.35
C GLN A 168 -6.84 -11.48 1.21
N GLN A 169 -6.90 -10.47 0.34
CA GLN A 169 -7.59 -10.50 -0.93
C GLN A 169 -6.57 -10.37 -2.06
N THR A 170 -6.70 -11.16 -3.11
CA THR A 170 -5.80 -11.10 -4.26
C THR A 170 -6.34 -10.14 -5.32
N LEU A 171 -5.49 -9.24 -5.79
CA LEU A 171 -5.72 -8.40 -6.96
C LEU A 171 -4.71 -8.79 -8.04
N ASN A 172 -5.20 -9.22 -9.20
CA ASN A 172 -4.39 -9.47 -10.38
C ASN A 172 -4.45 -8.25 -11.29
N VAL A 173 -3.31 -7.87 -11.83
CA VAL A 173 -3.16 -6.73 -12.73
C VAL A 173 -2.30 -7.12 -13.93
N GLU A 174 -2.73 -6.72 -15.12
CA GLU A 174 -1.97 -6.86 -16.36
C GLU A 174 -1.80 -5.49 -17.02
N CYS A 175 -0.56 -5.11 -17.31
CA CYS A 175 -0.23 -3.90 -18.05
C CYS A 175 -0.26 -4.18 -19.55
N LEU A 176 -1.31 -3.71 -20.24
CA LEU A 176 -1.48 -3.92 -21.68
C LEU A 176 -0.78 -2.82 -22.49
N ARG A 177 -0.76 -1.60 -21.97
CA ARG A 177 -0.12 -0.41 -22.56
C ARG A 177 0.42 0.50 -21.45
N PRO A 178 1.38 1.39 -21.76
CA PRO A 178 1.77 2.44 -20.82
C PRO A 178 0.56 3.23 -20.32
N PHE A 179 0.51 3.49 -19.01
CA PHE A 179 -0.61 4.15 -18.34
C PHE A 179 -0.08 5.12 -17.27
N THR A 180 -0.88 6.14 -16.93
CA THR A 180 -0.55 7.15 -15.92
C THR A 180 -1.62 7.30 -14.85
N GLU A 181 -2.74 6.61 -15.03
CA GLU A 181 -3.94 6.72 -14.23
C GLU A 181 -3.76 6.05 -12.87
N ILE A 182 -4.51 6.55 -11.89
CA ILE A 182 -4.43 6.08 -10.51
C ILE A 182 -5.31 4.84 -10.36
N VAL A 183 -4.71 3.74 -9.88
CA VAL A 183 -5.48 2.57 -9.43
C VAL A 183 -6.00 2.84 -8.02
N LYS A 184 -7.31 2.99 -7.89
CA LYS A 184 -8.04 3.30 -6.66
C LYS A 184 -8.56 2.03 -6.00
N LEU A 185 -8.37 1.92 -4.68
CA LEU A 185 -9.04 0.96 -3.80
C LEU A 185 -10.06 1.71 -2.93
N ASP A 186 -11.34 1.38 -3.09
CA ASP A 186 -12.42 1.76 -2.17
C ASP A 186 -12.65 0.61 -1.18
N VAL A 187 -12.63 0.90 0.12
CA VAL A 187 -12.97 -0.04 1.19
C VAL A 187 -14.10 0.55 2.03
N SER A 188 -15.10 -0.24 2.37
CA SER A 188 -16.14 0.15 3.32
C SER A 188 -16.59 -1.02 4.18
N TYR A 189 -17.05 -0.72 5.39
CA TYR A 189 -17.59 -1.71 6.32
C TYR A 189 -18.41 -1.02 7.41
N LEU A 190 -19.16 -1.82 8.17
CA LEU A 190 -19.76 -1.46 9.44
C LEU A 190 -18.93 -2.06 10.58
N CYS A 191 -18.53 -1.23 11.53
CA CYS A 191 -17.98 -1.67 12.81
C CYS A 191 -18.94 -1.19 13.88
N GLU A 192 -19.59 -2.12 14.58
CA GLU A 192 -20.78 -1.83 15.39
C GLU A 192 -21.84 -1.10 14.51
N ASP A 193 -22.27 0.09 14.92
CA ASP A 193 -23.24 0.93 14.18
C ASP A 193 -22.57 2.05 13.37
N SER A 194 -21.24 2.07 13.29
CA SER A 194 -20.48 3.10 12.57
C SER A 194 -20.06 2.61 11.18
N LYS A 195 -20.51 3.32 10.15
CA LYS A 195 -20.08 3.08 8.77
C LYS A 195 -18.75 3.78 8.49
N GLN A 196 -17.77 3.00 8.04
CA GLN A 196 -16.46 3.48 7.63
C GLN A 196 -16.30 3.35 6.10
N ARG A 197 -15.61 4.31 5.49
CA ARG A 197 -15.23 4.26 4.07
C ARG A 197 -13.88 4.93 3.85
N TYR A 198 -13.02 4.27 3.09
CA TYR A 198 -11.69 4.75 2.71
C TYR A 198 -11.52 4.65 1.20
N ALA A 199 -10.94 5.69 0.61
CA ALA A 199 -10.47 5.70 -0.77
C ALA A 199 -8.93 5.83 -0.75
N LEU A 200 -8.25 4.84 -1.32
CA LEU A 200 -6.79 4.71 -1.30
C LEU A 200 -6.23 4.62 -2.72
N MET A 201 -5.04 5.15 -2.91
CA MET A 201 -4.23 4.93 -4.11
C MET A 201 -3.40 3.65 -3.91
N LEU A 202 -3.52 2.70 -4.83
CA LEU A 202 -2.65 1.53 -4.91
C LEU A 202 -1.40 1.89 -5.72
N PRO A 203 -0.17 1.51 -5.28
CA PRO A 203 1.09 1.83 -5.97
C PRO A 203 1.32 0.94 -7.22
N VAL A 204 0.25 0.68 -7.97
CA VAL A 204 0.27 0.02 -9.27
C VAL A 204 0.58 1.10 -10.31
N THR A 205 1.83 1.16 -10.72
CA THR A 205 2.37 2.20 -11.59
C THR A 205 3.23 1.55 -12.66
N LEU A 206 3.43 2.25 -13.79
CA LEU A 206 4.13 1.69 -14.95
C LEU A 206 5.52 1.12 -14.61
N ASN A 207 6.24 1.71 -13.65
CA ASN A 207 7.56 1.22 -13.24
C ASN A 207 7.54 -0.20 -12.64
N LYS A 208 6.40 -0.69 -12.16
CA LYS A 208 6.26 -2.07 -11.67
C LYS A 208 6.34 -3.12 -12.79
N PHE A 209 6.16 -2.72 -14.04
CA PHE A 209 6.14 -3.59 -15.21
C PHE A 209 7.38 -3.44 -16.10
N LEU A 210 8.31 -2.54 -15.74
CA LEU A 210 9.56 -2.36 -16.47
C LEU A 210 10.53 -3.49 -16.15
N GLN A 211 11.14 -4.05 -17.19
CA GLN A 211 12.22 -5.02 -17.04
C GLN A 211 13.58 -4.31 -17.13
N PRO A 212 14.54 -4.64 -16.25
CA PRO A 212 15.92 -4.19 -16.40
C PRO A 212 16.46 -4.60 -17.76
N ALA A 213 17.16 -3.67 -18.43
CA ALA A 213 17.84 -3.93 -19.70
C ALA A 213 19.34 -3.73 -19.51
N GLU A 214 20.08 -4.84 -19.40
CA GLU A 214 21.54 -4.80 -19.37
C GLU A 214 22.09 -4.47 -20.76
N MET A 215 22.99 -3.49 -20.83
CA MET A 215 23.71 -3.15 -22.04
C MET A 215 25.03 -2.47 -21.68
N ASP A 216 26.01 -2.57 -22.57
CA ASP A 216 27.28 -1.87 -22.40
C ASP A 216 27.16 -0.37 -22.72
N GLN A 217 28.20 0.38 -22.34
CA GLN A 217 28.25 1.82 -22.54
C GLN A 217 28.08 2.22 -24.02
N ALA A 218 28.71 1.48 -24.93
CA ALA A 218 28.66 1.76 -26.37
C ALA A 218 27.23 1.59 -26.91
N THR A 219 26.55 0.50 -26.56
CA THR A 219 25.16 0.23 -26.94
C THR A 219 24.21 1.27 -26.35
N PHE A 220 24.38 1.64 -25.07
CA PHE A 220 23.58 2.69 -24.44
C PHE A 220 23.65 4.00 -25.22
N PHE A 221 24.86 4.52 -25.48
CA PHE A 221 25.02 5.78 -26.20
C PHE A 221 24.56 5.70 -27.66
N SER A 222 24.74 4.55 -28.31
CA SER A 222 24.21 4.32 -29.66
C SER A 222 22.69 4.43 -29.68
N ARG A 223 22.00 3.76 -28.74
CA ARG A 223 20.53 3.82 -28.62
C ARG A 223 20.05 5.21 -28.23
N TRP A 224 20.75 5.88 -27.31
CA TRP A 224 20.41 7.23 -26.87
C TRP A 224 20.39 8.22 -28.04
N LYS A 225 21.39 8.18 -28.93
CA LYS A 225 21.46 9.04 -30.11
C LYS A 225 20.28 8.88 -31.07
N LEU A 226 19.70 7.67 -31.16
CA LEU A 226 18.53 7.41 -32.00
C LEU A 226 17.27 8.14 -31.51
N LEU A 227 17.20 8.52 -30.23
CA LEU A 227 16.06 9.24 -29.65
C LEU A 227 16.16 10.76 -29.83
N SER A 228 17.31 11.27 -30.29
CA SER A 228 17.57 12.70 -30.51
C SER A 228 17.42 13.14 -31.98
N GLN A 229 16.94 12.26 -32.85
CA GLN A 229 16.58 12.55 -34.25
C GLN A 229 15.08 12.79 -34.36
#